data_AF-A0A3L6NWR0-F1
#
_entry.id   AF-A0A3L6NWR0-F1
#
_cell.length_a   1.000
_cell.length_b   1.000
_cell.length_c   1.000
_cell.angle_alpha   90.00
_cell.angle_beta   90.00
_cell.angle_gamma   90.00
#
_symmetry.space_group_name_H-M   'P 1'
#
loop_
_entity.id
_entity.type
_entity.pdbx_description
1 polymer ?
#
loop_
_entity_poly.entity_id
_entity_poly.type
_entity_poly.pdbx_seq_one_letter_code
_entity_poly.pdbx_strand_id
1 'polypeptide(L)'
;MDITKMSNMGWPPFLQAMNSTAQPLNSSSSFPGIMDTFLVSAGQASPLLQLFLFVYRFVGAQLGLDPSLLLTLLGCLWGLSKLFDQVYATIDNFLHTYFRCTIYVSENDQIYSTLMQFLSEQQDIATNRHLTAQTVFKSAWDEEEDQADVLATNTVEDAEDSPKYLNFASDAARCNPRYVPAMGTTGFWHDRTYFRVNRKRESLQSTNGWGGTKDVEELKISCFGRSIDPIKQLLADAKTAYFLDTRHKTTIYRPRIKESRRDAWSMWQQVARRPIRPMRTVILEHEEKHDVLRDINEYLHPGTPKWYASRGIPLRRGYLFHGPPGTGKTSFSFALAGVFGIDIYVISLQDPTVSEEDLAVLFTRLPRRCVVLLEDIDTAGLRRPNDEEDEEENEDGTGEKAGEAKGKKTEKAEKKEKKKSKKAKDSSDSDTDSSEEDRKRRRKRRRNRRDRENTSNRGTNNILTVESISLSGLLNAIDGVASHEGRILIMTTNKPESLDEALIRPGRVDVQVGFKNATSAQASELFYRMYEMSRNKPVPMSKTKPTAPKPQNGSIHSLVDSKGKETTLSIDDLKTISQEFGQLIPEGMFSPAEIQGFLLKRKKSPRKALEDASGWIEATVKQKELKSKVVTVQ
;
A
#
# COMPACT_ATOMS: atom_id res chain seq x y z
N MET A 1 42.60 8.38 -82.40
CA MET A 1 43.80 7.68 -82.89
C MET A 1 44.10 6.55 -81.94
N ASP A 2 43.77 5.34 -82.41
CA ASP A 2 44.53 4.11 -82.25
C ASP A 2 44.69 3.49 -80.87
N ILE A 3 43.66 2.70 -80.54
CA ILE A 3 43.80 1.42 -79.86
C ILE A 3 44.50 0.47 -80.82
N THR A 4 45.83 0.34 -80.75
CA THR A 4 46.59 -0.78 -81.35
C THR A 4 48.06 -0.64 -80.97
N LYS A 5 48.46 -1.33 -79.88
CA LYS A 5 49.77 -1.98 -79.67
C LYS A 5 50.00 -2.18 -78.18
N MET A 6 49.56 -3.33 -77.69
CA MET A 6 50.33 -4.15 -76.74
C MET A 6 49.62 -5.51 -76.60
N SER A 7 49.60 -6.23 -77.72
CA SER A 7 49.46 -7.68 -77.76
C SER A 7 50.86 -8.29 -77.57
N ASN A 8 51.14 -8.84 -76.39
CA ASN A 8 51.97 -10.03 -76.19
C ASN A 8 52.34 -10.18 -74.71
N MET A 9 51.43 -10.76 -73.94
CA MET A 9 51.78 -11.56 -72.78
C MET A 9 50.80 -12.75 -72.77
N GLY A 10 51.35 -13.93 -73.04
CA GLY A 10 50.61 -15.17 -73.23
C GLY A 10 49.83 -15.57 -71.98
N TRP A 11 48.60 -16.04 -72.20
CA TRP A 11 47.73 -16.57 -71.16
C TRP A 11 48.25 -17.94 -70.70
N PRO A 12 48.06 -18.32 -69.42
CA PRO A 12 48.51 -19.62 -68.89
C PRO A 12 47.77 -20.79 -69.56
N PRO A 13 48.39 -21.98 -69.63
CA PRO A 13 47.96 -23.13 -70.46
C PRO A 13 46.56 -23.69 -70.12
N PHE A 14 45.94 -23.25 -69.03
CA PHE A 14 44.57 -23.58 -68.64
C PHE A 14 43.51 -22.97 -69.58
N LEU A 15 43.76 -21.81 -70.19
CA LEU A 15 42.79 -21.11 -71.05
C LEU A 15 42.85 -21.53 -72.53
N GLN A 16 43.89 -22.26 -72.94
CA GLN A 16 43.97 -22.87 -74.28
C GLN A 16 43.17 -24.19 -74.37
N ALA A 17 42.90 -24.84 -73.24
CA ALA A 17 42.10 -26.06 -73.18
C ALA A 17 40.58 -25.82 -73.34
N MET A 18 40.12 -24.57 -73.19
CA MET A 18 38.69 -24.23 -73.30
C MET A 18 38.26 -23.85 -74.72
N ASN A 19 39.19 -23.59 -75.66
CA ASN A 19 38.85 -23.11 -77.00
C ASN A 19 39.02 -24.17 -78.11
N SER A 20 39.45 -25.40 -77.78
CA SER A 20 39.66 -26.49 -78.75
C SER A 20 38.49 -27.47 -78.89
N THR A 21 37.33 -27.17 -78.32
CA THR A 21 36.15 -28.06 -78.35
C THR A 21 34.93 -27.35 -78.92
N ALA A 22 35.10 -26.72 -80.08
CA ALA A 22 34.01 -26.21 -80.91
C ALA A 22 34.03 -26.91 -82.28
N GLN A 23 33.53 -28.14 -82.33
CA GLN A 23 33.01 -28.81 -83.53
C GLN A 23 31.75 -29.60 -83.11
N PRO A 24 30.69 -29.62 -83.93
CA PRO A 24 29.36 -30.01 -83.49
C PRO A 24 29.18 -31.54 -83.58
N LEU A 25 28.91 -32.18 -82.44
CA LEU A 25 28.45 -33.57 -82.41
C LEU A 25 27.12 -33.63 -81.64
N ASN A 26 26.06 -33.83 -82.41
CA ASN A 26 24.79 -34.35 -81.96
C ASN A 26 25.02 -35.52 -80.99
N SER A 27 24.75 -35.32 -79.71
CA SER A 27 24.36 -36.40 -78.81
C SER A 27 23.62 -35.84 -77.61
N SER A 28 22.35 -36.21 -77.52
CA SER A 28 21.51 -36.10 -76.34
C SER A 28 22.18 -36.81 -75.15
N SER A 29 22.66 -36.06 -74.16
CA SER A 29 22.93 -36.61 -72.83
C SER A 29 22.81 -35.52 -71.77
N SER A 30 21.56 -35.15 -71.47
CA SER A 30 21.24 -34.50 -70.22
C SER A 30 21.54 -35.49 -69.09
N PHE A 31 22.46 -35.13 -68.19
CA PHE A 31 22.60 -35.82 -66.90
C PHE A 31 21.22 -35.80 -66.21
N PRO A 32 20.62 -36.97 -65.88
CA PRO A 32 19.35 -36.98 -65.17
C PRO A 32 19.63 -36.57 -63.73
N GLY A 33 19.13 -35.40 -63.33
CA GLY A 33 19.15 -34.98 -61.95
C GLY A 33 18.38 -36.01 -61.11
N ILE A 34 18.87 -36.32 -59.91
CA ILE A 34 18.21 -37.22 -58.94
C ILE A 34 16.73 -36.82 -58.71
N MET A 35 16.43 -35.53 -58.90
CA MET A 35 15.07 -34.99 -58.86
C MET A 35 14.21 -35.40 -60.06
N ASP A 36 14.73 -35.50 -61.29
CA ASP A 36 13.93 -35.87 -62.46
C ASP A 36 13.38 -37.30 -62.36
N THR A 37 14.15 -38.21 -61.75
CA THR A 37 13.71 -39.59 -61.48
C THR A 37 12.64 -39.64 -60.38
N PHE A 38 12.75 -38.79 -59.35
CA PHE A 38 11.73 -38.63 -58.31
C PHE A 38 10.47 -37.91 -58.83
N LEU A 39 10.61 -36.97 -59.75
CA LEU A 39 9.52 -36.15 -60.30
C LEU A 39 8.66 -36.92 -61.31
N VAL A 40 9.24 -37.88 -62.05
CA VAL A 40 8.47 -38.79 -62.93
C VAL A 40 7.66 -39.81 -62.12
N SER A 41 8.15 -40.27 -60.96
CA SER A 41 7.43 -41.23 -60.12
C SER A 41 6.39 -40.57 -59.19
N ALA A 42 6.57 -39.30 -58.84
CA ALA A 42 5.68 -38.59 -57.89
C ALA A 42 4.47 -37.90 -58.55
N GLY A 43 4.37 -37.92 -59.89
CA GLY A 43 3.29 -37.29 -60.66
C GLY A 43 1.88 -37.85 -60.44
N GLN A 44 1.73 -38.93 -59.66
CA GLN A 44 0.43 -39.56 -59.38
C GLN A 44 -0.09 -39.39 -57.94
N ALA A 45 0.61 -38.69 -57.04
CA ALA A 45 0.31 -38.81 -55.60
C ALA A 45 -0.36 -37.60 -54.90
N SER A 46 -0.31 -36.35 -55.41
CA SER A 46 -1.11 -35.27 -54.80
C SER A 46 -1.24 -34.00 -55.67
N PRO A 47 -2.38 -33.27 -55.58
CA PRO A 47 -2.60 -32.01 -56.30
C PRO A 47 -1.65 -30.88 -55.87
N LEU A 48 -1.12 -30.94 -54.63
CA LEU A 48 -0.15 -29.96 -54.12
C LEU A 48 1.22 -30.14 -54.78
N LEU A 49 1.62 -31.38 -55.06
CA LEU A 49 2.85 -31.69 -55.78
C LEU A 49 2.75 -31.31 -57.27
N GLN A 50 1.55 -31.42 -57.86
CA GLN A 50 1.29 -30.95 -59.22
C GLN A 50 1.32 -29.41 -59.31
N LEU A 51 0.80 -28.71 -58.31
CA LEU A 51 0.95 -27.25 -58.20
C LEU A 51 2.43 -26.86 -58.06
N PHE A 52 3.18 -27.58 -57.24
CA PHE A 52 4.62 -27.39 -57.08
C PHE A 52 5.38 -27.64 -58.39
N LEU A 53 5.05 -28.69 -59.13
CA LEU A 53 5.61 -28.99 -60.46
C LEU A 53 5.25 -27.94 -61.52
N PHE A 54 4.02 -27.41 -61.49
CA PHE A 54 3.58 -26.33 -62.37
C PHE A 54 4.36 -25.06 -62.09
N VAL A 55 4.51 -24.67 -60.81
CA VAL A 55 5.32 -23.53 -60.39
C VAL A 55 6.80 -23.73 -60.74
N TYR A 56 7.33 -24.94 -60.55
CA TYR A 56 8.71 -25.29 -60.91
C TYR A 56 8.98 -25.11 -62.41
N ARG A 57 8.08 -25.61 -63.27
CA ARG A 57 8.19 -25.44 -64.73
C ARG A 57 7.94 -24.01 -65.18
N PHE A 58 7.02 -23.29 -64.55
CA PHE A 58 6.71 -21.89 -64.87
C PHE A 58 7.87 -20.96 -64.51
N VAL A 59 8.48 -21.14 -63.34
CA VAL A 59 9.66 -20.38 -62.89
C VAL A 59 10.87 -20.68 -63.77
N GLY A 60 11.10 -21.95 -64.12
CA GLY A 60 12.19 -22.33 -65.03
C GLY A 60 12.02 -21.75 -66.44
N ALA A 61 10.80 -21.69 -66.97
CA ALA A 61 10.52 -21.22 -68.33
C ALA A 61 10.57 -19.69 -68.49
N GLN A 62 10.13 -18.92 -67.48
CA GLN A 62 10.06 -17.45 -67.57
C GLN A 62 11.35 -16.75 -67.14
N LEU A 63 12.11 -17.32 -66.21
CA LEU A 63 13.31 -16.68 -65.63
C LEU A 63 14.63 -17.32 -66.10
N GLY A 64 14.61 -18.47 -66.78
CA GLY A 64 15.81 -19.14 -67.31
C GLY A 64 16.82 -19.58 -66.24
N LEU A 65 16.41 -19.60 -64.96
CA LEU A 65 17.22 -19.99 -63.82
C LEU A 65 16.74 -21.34 -63.29
N ASP A 66 17.65 -22.28 -63.06
CA ASP A 66 17.32 -23.58 -62.46
C ASP A 66 16.74 -23.37 -61.06
N PRO A 67 15.47 -23.74 -60.80
CA PRO A 67 14.85 -23.50 -59.49
C PRO A 67 15.56 -24.23 -58.34
N SER A 68 16.32 -25.29 -58.64
CA SER A 68 17.20 -25.99 -57.69
C SER A 68 18.39 -25.14 -57.23
N LEU A 69 18.96 -24.30 -58.10
CA LEU A 69 20.01 -23.33 -57.72
C LEU A 69 19.46 -22.22 -56.83
N LEU A 70 18.23 -21.77 -57.10
CA LEU A 70 17.55 -20.78 -56.26
C LEU A 70 17.22 -21.35 -54.86
N LEU A 71 16.73 -22.59 -54.79
CA LEU A 71 16.42 -23.26 -53.53
C LEU A 71 17.67 -23.53 -52.69
N THR A 72 18.78 -23.94 -53.32
CA THR A 72 20.06 -24.14 -52.63
C THR A 72 20.64 -22.81 -52.15
N LEU A 73 20.55 -21.73 -52.93
CA LEU A 73 20.97 -20.39 -52.51
C LEU A 73 20.14 -19.87 -51.33
N LEU A 74 18.82 -20.05 -51.36
CA LEU A 74 17.94 -19.71 -50.23
C LEU A 74 18.23 -20.56 -48.99
N GLY A 75 18.52 -21.86 -49.16
CA GLY A 75 18.95 -22.75 -48.09
C GLY A 75 20.29 -22.33 -47.47
N CYS A 76 21.25 -21.92 -48.29
CA CYS A 76 22.54 -21.39 -47.85
C CYS A 76 22.39 -20.04 -47.13
N LEU A 77 21.56 -19.13 -47.64
CA LEU A 77 21.23 -17.86 -46.98
C LEU A 77 20.55 -18.07 -45.64
N TRP A 78 19.62 -19.02 -45.55
CA TRP A 78 18.98 -19.40 -44.30
C TRP A 78 19.97 -20.02 -43.32
N GLY A 79 20.85 -20.91 -43.78
CA GLY A 79 21.92 -21.50 -42.97
C GLY A 79 22.91 -20.45 -42.45
N LEU A 80 23.32 -19.50 -43.30
CA LEU A 80 24.19 -18.39 -42.91
C LEU A 80 23.51 -17.45 -41.91
N SER A 81 22.23 -17.15 -42.10
CA SER A 81 21.44 -16.37 -41.14
C SER A 81 21.39 -17.07 -39.79
N LYS A 82 21.15 -18.39 -39.75
CA LYS A 82 21.18 -19.17 -38.50
C LYS A 82 22.55 -19.24 -37.85
N LEU A 83 23.61 -19.34 -38.64
CA LEU A 83 24.98 -19.31 -38.13
C LEU A 83 25.30 -17.93 -37.54
N PHE A 84 24.87 -16.86 -38.20
CA PHE A 84 25.02 -15.50 -37.70
C PHE A 84 24.26 -15.30 -36.38
N ASP A 85 23.00 -15.74 -36.30
CA ASP A 85 22.21 -15.72 -35.06
C ASP A 85 22.94 -16.46 -33.92
N GLN A 86 23.50 -17.64 -34.22
CA GLN A 86 24.23 -18.45 -33.24
C GLN A 86 25.53 -17.77 -32.77
N VAL A 87 26.30 -17.19 -33.70
CA VAL A 87 27.54 -16.46 -33.39
C VAL A 87 27.20 -15.22 -32.56
N TYR A 88 26.18 -14.46 -32.96
CA TYR A 88 25.70 -13.30 -32.22
C TYR A 88 25.27 -13.68 -30.80
N ALA A 89 24.48 -14.74 -30.63
CA ALA A 89 24.07 -15.24 -29.33
C ALA A 89 25.27 -15.65 -28.46
N THR A 90 26.28 -16.27 -29.05
CA THR A 90 27.50 -16.67 -28.34
C THR A 90 28.30 -15.47 -27.87
N ILE A 91 28.44 -14.44 -28.72
CA ILE A 91 29.13 -13.19 -28.39
C ILE A 91 28.36 -12.41 -27.32
N ASP A 92 27.04 -12.29 -27.44
CA ASP A 92 26.22 -11.59 -26.44
C ASP A 92 26.24 -12.31 -25.09
N ASN A 93 26.23 -13.65 -25.08
CA ASN A 93 26.43 -14.45 -23.86
C ASN A 93 27.81 -14.18 -23.24
N PHE A 94 28.87 -14.15 -24.04
CA PHE A 94 30.22 -13.85 -23.55
C PHE A 94 30.29 -12.44 -22.95
N LEU A 95 29.74 -11.43 -23.64
CA LEU A 95 29.67 -10.07 -23.12
C LEU A 95 28.81 -9.97 -21.85
N HIS A 96 27.71 -10.73 -21.78
CA HIS A 96 26.87 -10.82 -20.60
C HIS A 96 27.59 -11.43 -19.40
N THR A 97 28.36 -12.49 -19.60
CA THR A 97 29.06 -13.18 -18.51
C THR A 97 30.26 -12.39 -18.00
N TYR A 98 31.02 -11.72 -18.87
CA TYR A 98 32.31 -11.13 -18.49
C TYR A 98 32.33 -9.59 -18.41
N PHE A 99 31.42 -8.90 -19.10
CA PHE A 99 31.46 -7.44 -19.26
C PHE A 99 30.19 -6.72 -18.83
N ARG A 100 29.20 -7.44 -18.27
CA ARG A 100 27.97 -6.86 -17.74
C ARG A 100 27.76 -7.29 -16.29
N CYS A 101 27.66 -6.32 -15.40
CA CYS A 101 27.15 -6.56 -14.05
C CYS A 101 25.64 -6.37 -14.05
N THR A 102 24.92 -7.19 -13.28
CA THR A 102 23.45 -7.17 -13.23
C THR A 102 22.96 -7.30 -11.79
N ILE A 103 21.92 -6.53 -11.43
CA ILE A 103 21.16 -6.69 -10.18
C ILE A 103 19.69 -6.93 -10.53
N TYR A 104 19.07 -7.85 -9.79
CA TYR A 104 17.65 -8.17 -9.87
C TYR A 104 16.92 -7.52 -8.70
N VAL A 105 15.81 -6.85 -8.99
CA VAL A 105 14.92 -6.22 -8.02
C VAL A 105 13.52 -6.77 -8.26
N SER A 106 12.97 -7.42 -7.24
CA SER A 106 11.62 -7.99 -7.30
C SER A 106 10.57 -6.94 -6.95
N GLU A 107 9.37 -7.03 -7.54
CA GLU A 107 8.23 -6.14 -7.26
C GLU A 107 7.81 -6.10 -5.78
N ASN A 108 8.02 -7.19 -5.05
CA ASN A 108 7.61 -7.32 -3.65
C ASN A 108 8.46 -6.50 -2.65
N ASP A 109 9.56 -5.89 -3.11
CA ASP A 109 10.46 -5.09 -2.28
C ASP A 109 10.15 -3.58 -2.40
N GLN A 110 10.28 -2.83 -1.31
CA GLN A 110 10.16 -1.37 -1.30
C GLN A 110 11.23 -0.68 -2.18
N ILE A 111 12.36 -1.35 -2.42
CA ILE A 111 13.39 -0.84 -3.35
C ILE A 111 12.80 -0.71 -4.77
N TYR A 112 11.90 -1.59 -5.19
CA TYR A 112 11.27 -1.51 -6.51
C TYR A 112 10.48 -0.21 -6.68
N SER A 113 9.60 0.12 -5.74
CA SER A 113 8.81 1.35 -5.80
C SER A 113 9.69 2.60 -5.70
N THR A 114 10.72 2.57 -4.86
CA THR A 114 11.72 3.64 -4.70
C THR A 114 12.56 3.86 -5.97
N LEU A 115 12.88 2.79 -6.67
CA LEU A 115 13.66 2.86 -7.90
C LEU A 115 12.78 3.29 -9.07
N MET A 116 11.58 2.72 -9.24
CA MET A 116 10.61 3.17 -10.25
C MET A 116 10.27 4.64 -10.04
N GLN A 117 10.03 5.00 -8.76
CA GLN A 117 10.45 6.23 -8.08
C GLN A 117 11.33 7.19 -8.90
N PHE A 118 12.60 7.03 -8.60
CA PHE A 118 13.73 7.72 -9.14
C PHE A 118 13.81 7.68 -10.67
N LEU A 119 13.53 6.53 -11.30
CA LEU A 119 13.64 6.35 -12.75
C LEU A 119 12.64 7.22 -13.52
N SER A 120 11.44 7.49 -13.00
CA SER A 120 10.50 8.39 -13.68
C SER A 120 10.91 9.85 -13.63
N GLU A 121 11.71 10.24 -12.64
CA GLU A 121 12.20 11.61 -12.47
C GLU A 121 13.42 11.89 -13.37
N GLN A 122 14.05 10.85 -13.91
CA GLN A 122 15.18 10.98 -14.83
C GLN A 122 14.72 11.48 -16.21
N GLN A 123 15.36 12.56 -16.69
CA GLN A 123 15.03 13.19 -17.98
C GLN A 123 15.29 12.26 -19.18
N ASP A 124 16.34 11.45 -19.12
CA ASP A 124 16.69 10.47 -20.17
C ASP A 124 15.62 9.40 -20.35
N ILE A 125 14.89 9.05 -19.29
CA ILE A 125 13.83 8.06 -19.34
C ILE A 125 12.58 8.70 -19.95
N ALA A 126 12.24 9.93 -19.58
CA ALA A 126 11.10 10.64 -20.14
C ALA A 126 11.19 10.85 -21.67
N THR A 127 12.41 10.88 -22.23
CA THR A 127 12.64 11.05 -23.68
C THR A 127 12.71 9.72 -24.46
N ASN A 128 12.56 8.58 -23.78
CA ASN A 128 12.68 7.27 -24.41
C ASN A 128 11.46 6.94 -25.29
N ARG A 129 11.67 6.13 -26.34
CA ARG A 129 10.65 5.78 -27.34
C ARG A 129 9.55 4.85 -26.81
N HIS A 130 9.86 4.08 -25.76
CA HIS A 130 8.94 3.11 -25.16
C HIS A 130 8.82 3.40 -23.67
N LEU A 131 7.64 3.84 -23.27
CA LEU A 131 7.31 4.18 -21.88
C LEU A 131 5.98 3.54 -21.48
N THR A 132 5.84 3.22 -20.21
CA THR A 132 4.55 2.86 -19.60
C THR A 132 4.03 4.07 -18.86
N ALA A 133 2.83 4.52 -19.20
CA ALA A 133 2.13 5.54 -18.45
C ALA A 133 1.43 4.90 -17.24
N GLN A 134 1.59 5.50 -16.07
CA GLN A 134 0.90 5.12 -14.84
C GLN A 134 0.11 6.30 -14.30
N THR A 135 -1.16 6.07 -13.98
CA THR A 135 -1.95 7.03 -13.22
C THR A 135 -1.47 7.02 -11.78
N VAL A 136 -0.94 8.15 -11.31
CA VAL A 136 -0.56 8.32 -9.90
C VAL A 136 -1.72 9.00 -9.19
N PHE A 137 -2.35 8.27 -8.27
CA PHE A 137 -3.26 8.88 -7.31
C PHE A 137 -2.42 9.64 -6.29
N LYS A 138 -2.35 10.96 -6.47
CA LYS A 138 -1.75 11.86 -5.48
C LYS A 138 -2.76 12.05 -4.35
N SER A 139 -2.28 12.02 -3.11
CA SER A 139 -3.14 12.46 -2.01
C SER A 139 -3.31 13.98 -2.09
N ALA A 140 -4.34 14.53 -1.44
CA ALA A 140 -4.53 15.99 -1.37
C ALA A 140 -3.28 16.74 -0.88
N TRP A 141 -2.41 16.07 -0.13
CA TRP A 141 -1.16 16.63 0.39
C TRP A 141 0.03 16.49 -0.57
N ASP A 142 -0.05 15.60 -1.56
CA ASP A 142 0.94 15.46 -2.63
C ASP A 142 0.64 16.39 -3.83
N GLU A 143 -0.59 16.91 -3.92
CA GLU A 143 -1.01 17.85 -4.97
C GLU A 143 -0.59 19.31 -4.69
N GLU A 144 -0.46 19.69 -3.41
CA GLU A 144 -0.10 21.06 -3.00
C GLU A 144 1.31 21.50 -3.42
N GLU A 145 2.25 20.56 -3.62
CA GLU A 145 3.63 20.87 -4.04
C GLU A 145 3.71 21.33 -5.51
N ASP A 146 2.80 20.87 -6.37
CA ASP A 146 2.77 21.21 -7.81
C ASP A 146 1.79 22.35 -8.15
N GLN A 147 0.83 22.65 -7.25
CA GLN A 147 -0.26 23.60 -7.51
C GLN A 147 0.07 25.07 -7.22
N ALA A 148 1.25 25.39 -6.68
CA ALA A 148 1.60 26.76 -6.29
C ALA A 148 1.53 27.78 -7.46
N ASP A 149 1.65 27.33 -8.72
CA ASP A 149 1.65 28.18 -9.91
C ASP A 149 0.38 28.08 -10.79
N VAL A 150 -0.61 27.22 -10.49
CA VAL A 150 -1.74 26.96 -11.43
C VAL A 150 -3.11 26.84 -10.75
N LEU A 151 -3.50 27.85 -9.95
CA LEU A 151 -4.88 28.01 -9.48
C LEU A 151 -5.75 28.70 -10.55
N ALA A 152 -5.95 28.02 -11.67
CA ALA A 152 -7.02 28.36 -12.63
C ALA A 152 -8.14 27.33 -12.48
N THR A 153 -8.81 27.33 -11.33
CA THR A 153 -9.97 26.47 -11.07
C THR A 153 -11.17 27.04 -11.83
N ASN A 154 -11.73 26.27 -12.76
CA ASN A 154 -12.98 26.65 -13.40
C ASN A 154 -14.09 26.66 -12.34
N THR A 155 -14.69 27.83 -12.11
CA THR A 155 -15.85 27.97 -11.23
C THR A 155 -17.12 27.67 -12.02
N VAL A 156 -17.98 26.79 -11.51
CA VAL A 156 -19.32 26.61 -12.08
C VAL A 156 -20.17 27.77 -11.60
N GLU A 157 -20.71 28.55 -12.54
CA GLU A 157 -21.64 29.64 -12.28
C GLU A 157 -23.04 29.17 -12.66
N ASP A 158 -23.88 28.83 -11.68
CA ASP A 158 -25.27 28.40 -11.92
C ASP A 158 -26.25 29.59 -12.00
N ALA A 159 -25.85 30.78 -11.52
CA ALA A 159 -26.52 32.09 -11.64
C ALA A 159 -25.60 33.25 -11.14
N GLU A 160 -25.86 34.50 -11.58
CA GLU A 160 -25.09 35.71 -11.20
C GLU A 160 -24.95 35.95 -9.68
N ASP A 161 -25.85 35.40 -8.86
CA ASP A 161 -25.89 35.57 -7.39
C ASP A 161 -25.66 34.25 -6.62
N SER A 162 -25.23 33.18 -7.32
CA SER A 162 -24.93 31.88 -6.69
C SER A 162 -23.46 31.79 -6.24
N PRO A 163 -23.15 31.13 -5.11
CA PRO A 163 -21.78 30.95 -4.67
C PRO A 163 -20.99 30.15 -5.72
N LYS A 164 -19.87 30.70 -6.18
CA LYS A 164 -18.97 30.03 -7.14
C LYS A 164 -18.43 28.73 -6.55
N TYR A 165 -18.78 27.60 -7.14
CA TYR A 165 -18.26 26.30 -6.73
C TYR A 165 -17.05 25.93 -7.58
N LEU A 166 -16.02 25.36 -6.95
CA LEU A 166 -14.84 24.85 -7.62
C LEU A 166 -15.16 23.50 -8.27
N ASN A 167 -14.87 23.36 -9.57
CA ASN A 167 -14.97 22.07 -10.26
C ASN A 167 -13.62 21.36 -10.33
N PHE A 168 -13.40 20.43 -9.40
CA PHE A 168 -12.18 19.64 -9.29
C PHE A 168 -12.02 18.58 -10.39
N ALA A 169 -13.03 18.30 -11.22
CA ALA A 169 -12.87 17.40 -12.36
C ALA A 169 -11.85 17.95 -13.36
N SER A 170 -11.77 19.28 -13.47
CA SER A 170 -10.77 19.95 -14.31
C SER A 170 -9.35 19.86 -13.73
N ASP A 171 -9.21 19.81 -12.40
CA ASP A 171 -7.92 19.64 -11.73
C ASP A 171 -7.44 18.18 -11.79
N ALA A 172 -8.35 17.21 -11.63
CA ALA A 172 -8.07 15.80 -11.84
C ALA A 172 -7.63 15.51 -13.28
N ALA A 173 -8.20 16.20 -14.27
CA ALA A 173 -7.80 16.11 -15.67
C ALA A 173 -6.40 16.72 -15.95
N ARG A 174 -5.90 17.61 -15.09
CA ARG A 174 -4.56 18.23 -15.21
C ARG A 174 -3.45 17.40 -14.57
N CYS A 175 -3.78 16.35 -13.81
CA CYS A 175 -2.78 15.47 -13.22
C CYS A 175 -2.05 14.70 -14.33
N ASN A 176 -0.82 15.13 -14.65
CA ASN A 176 -0.01 14.47 -15.65
C ASN A 176 0.29 13.01 -15.22
N PRO A 177 0.12 12.04 -16.14
CA PRO A 177 0.49 10.66 -15.84
C PRO A 177 1.99 10.57 -15.61
N ARG A 178 2.38 9.63 -14.78
CA ARG A 178 3.78 9.34 -14.53
C ARG A 178 4.31 8.39 -15.57
N TYR A 179 5.42 8.73 -16.19
CA TYR A 179 6.08 7.90 -17.18
C TYR A 179 7.17 7.05 -16.52
N VAL A 180 7.04 5.74 -16.63
CA VAL A 180 8.03 4.77 -16.14
C VAL A 180 8.58 3.96 -17.31
N PRO A 181 9.75 3.31 -17.14
CA PRO A 181 10.28 2.41 -18.16
C PRO A 181 9.26 1.37 -18.62
N ALA A 182 9.14 1.23 -19.95
CA ALA A 182 8.28 0.21 -20.56
C ALA A 182 8.75 -1.21 -20.26
N MET A 183 7.83 -2.16 -20.44
CA MET A 183 8.17 -3.60 -20.47
C MET A 183 9.20 -3.87 -21.57
N GLY A 184 10.17 -4.72 -21.28
CA GLY A 184 11.32 -4.96 -22.13
C GLY A 184 12.52 -4.14 -21.68
N THR A 185 13.36 -3.69 -22.63
CA THR A 185 14.67 -3.10 -22.33
C THR A 185 14.66 -1.60 -22.59
N THR A 186 15.03 -0.82 -21.59
CA THR A 186 15.25 0.62 -21.66
C THR A 186 16.68 0.95 -21.23
N GLY A 187 17.26 2.01 -21.76
CA GLY A 187 18.61 2.45 -21.39
C GLY A 187 18.61 3.93 -21.04
N PHE A 188 19.46 4.31 -20.09
CA PHE A 188 19.59 5.69 -19.62
C PHE A 188 21.01 5.93 -19.08
N TRP A 189 21.41 7.20 -18.97
CA TRP A 189 22.69 7.58 -18.36
C TRP A 189 22.47 8.08 -16.93
N HIS A 190 23.35 7.66 -16.01
CA HIS A 190 23.41 8.19 -14.64
C HIS A 190 24.86 8.24 -14.18
N ASP A 191 25.28 9.36 -13.63
CA ASP A 191 26.66 9.60 -13.17
C ASP A 191 27.75 9.18 -14.18
N ARG A 192 27.55 9.52 -15.47
CA ARG A 192 28.44 9.18 -16.61
C ARG A 192 28.54 7.68 -16.92
N THR A 193 27.70 6.86 -16.32
CA THR A 193 27.59 5.42 -16.59
C THR A 193 26.31 5.12 -17.34
N TYR A 194 26.39 4.25 -18.35
CA TYR A 194 25.21 3.80 -19.09
C TYR A 194 24.60 2.59 -18.40
N PHE A 195 23.33 2.71 -18.03
CA PHE A 195 22.53 1.66 -17.43
C PHE A 195 21.47 1.17 -18.40
N ARG A 196 21.19 -0.13 -18.32
CA ARG A 196 20.15 -0.81 -19.07
C ARG A 196 19.20 -1.51 -18.11
N VAL A 197 17.94 -1.11 -18.11
CA VAL A 197 16.88 -1.64 -17.27
C VAL A 197 16.00 -2.53 -18.14
N ASN A 198 15.88 -3.78 -17.74
CA ASN A 198 14.98 -4.74 -18.36
C ASN A 198 13.86 -5.07 -17.38
N ARG A 199 12.61 -4.78 -17.76
CA ARG A 199 11.41 -5.08 -16.98
C ARG A 199 10.69 -6.24 -17.62
N LYS A 200 10.52 -7.33 -16.86
CA LYS A 200 9.85 -8.56 -17.31
C LYS A 200 8.65 -8.82 -16.39
N ARG A 201 7.54 -9.28 -16.97
CA ARG A 201 6.36 -9.74 -16.22
C ARG A 201 6.20 -11.23 -16.47
N GLU A 202 6.21 -12.02 -15.40
CA GLU A 202 5.97 -13.46 -15.44
C GLU A 202 4.64 -13.76 -14.77
N SER A 203 3.78 -14.51 -15.46
CA SER A 203 2.53 -14.98 -14.88
C SER A 203 2.77 -16.32 -14.21
N LEU A 204 2.77 -16.35 -12.88
CA LEU A 204 2.88 -17.57 -12.10
C LEU A 204 1.48 -18.15 -11.88
N GLN A 205 1.25 -19.35 -12.41
CA GLN A 205 0.08 -20.13 -12.07
C GLN A 205 0.18 -20.60 -10.62
N SER A 206 -0.85 -20.34 -9.82
CA SER A 206 -0.92 -20.81 -8.44
C SER A 206 -0.81 -22.33 -8.42
N THR A 207 -0.01 -22.86 -7.48
CA THR A 207 0.25 -24.31 -7.33
C THR A 207 -1.03 -25.12 -7.10
N ASN A 208 -2.07 -24.48 -6.59
CA ASN A 208 -3.41 -25.04 -6.55
C ASN A 208 -4.16 -24.51 -7.76
N GLY A 209 -4.42 -25.34 -8.77
CA GLY A 209 -5.03 -25.00 -10.08
C GLY A 209 -6.43 -24.35 -10.06
N TRP A 210 -6.88 -23.85 -8.90
CA TRP A 210 -8.06 -23.01 -8.67
C TRP A 210 -7.71 -21.60 -8.17
N GLY A 211 -6.43 -21.25 -8.02
CA GLY A 211 -5.99 -19.89 -7.69
C GLY A 211 -5.82 -19.03 -8.94
N GLY A 212 -6.14 -17.74 -8.83
CA GLY A 212 -5.87 -16.77 -9.91
C GLY A 212 -4.40 -16.75 -10.31
N THR A 213 -4.14 -16.47 -11.60
CA THR A 213 -2.78 -16.25 -12.10
C THR A 213 -2.18 -15.03 -11.43
N LYS A 214 -1.07 -15.20 -10.70
CA LYS A 214 -0.37 -14.11 -10.04
C LYS A 214 0.72 -13.62 -10.97
N ASP A 215 0.56 -12.41 -11.47
CA ASP A 215 1.62 -11.77 -12.23
C ASP A 215 2.66 -11.19 -11.28
N VAL A 216 3.92 -11.52 -11.52
CA VAL A 216 5.07 -11.00 -10.78
C VAL A 216 5.95 -10.23 -11.74
N GLU A 217 6.23 -8.98 -11.42
CA GLU A 217 7.20 -8.19 -12.16
C GLU A 217 8.61 -8.34 -11.57
N GLU A 218 9.58 -8.50 -12.47
CA GLU A 218 11.00 -8.52 -12.16
C GLU A 218 11.70 -7.39 -12.92
N LEU A 219 12.54 -6.65 -12.21
CA LEU A 219 13.35 -5.57 -12.75
C LEU A 219 14.82 -5.95 -12.73
N LYS A 220 15.43 -6.01 -13.89
CA LYS A 220 16.85 -6.33 -14.10
C LYS A 220 17.61 -5.08 -14.50
N ILE A 221 18.47 -4.57 -13.64
CA ILE A 221 19.35 -3.44 -13.94
C ILE A 221 20.72 -3.99 -14.32
N SER A 222 21.26 -3.52 -15.44
CA SER A 222 22.57 -3.92 -15.94
C SER A 222 23.43 -2.71 -16.28
N CYS A 223 24.72 -2.79 -16.01
CA CYS A 223 25.71 -1.81 -16.44
C CYS A 223 26.84 -2.51 -17.20
N PHE A 224 27.49 -1.79 -18.13
CA PHE A 224 28.71 -2.26 -18.76
C PHE A 224 29.90 -1.99 -17.83
N GLY A 225 30.71 -3.02 -17.56
CA GLY A 225 31.86 -2.91 -16.69
C GLY A 225 32.14 -4.19 -15.92
N ARG A 226 33.24 -4.19 -15.18
CA ARG A 226 33.66 -5.28 -14.29
C ARG A 226 33.27 -5.04 -12.82
N SER A 227 32.86 -3.83 -12.47
CA SER A 227 32.44 -3.47 -11.12
C SER A 227 30.92 -3.30 -11.04
N ILE A 228 30.34 -3.81 -9.97
CA ILE A 228 28.93 -3.66 -9.60
C ILE A 228 28.66 -2.37 -8.80
N ASP A 229 29.72 -1.68 -8.36
CA ASP A 229 29.63 -0.52 -7.49
C ASP A 229 28.81 0.63 -8.10
N PRO A 230 28.84 0.91 -9.42
CA PRO A 230 27.96 1.91 -10.02
C PRO A 230 26.47 1.59 -9.86
N ILE A 231 26.06 0.33 -9.92
CA ILE A 231 24.65 -0.05 -9.69
C ILE A 231 24.29 0.12 -8.21
N LYS A 232 25.20 -0.20 -7.30
CA LYS A 232 24.99 0.04 -5.86
C LYS A 232 24.87 1.53 -5.55
N GLN A 233 25.69 2.37 -6.20
CA GLN A 233 25.61 3.83 -6.07
C GLN A 233 24.28 4.35 -6.61
N LEU A 234 23.83 3.89 -7.78
CA LEU A 234 22.50 4.22 -8.31
C LEU A 234 21.38 3.88 -7.32
N LEU A 235 21.43 2.69 -6.70
CA LEU A 235 20.45 2.31 -5.67
C LEU A 235 20.56 3.18 -4.41
N ALA A 236 21.76 3.59 -4.02
CA ALA A 236 21.98 4.50 -2.90
C ALA A 236 21.44 5.91 -3.21
N ASP A 237 21.57 6.39 -4.44
CA ASP A 237 21.04 7.68 -4.90
C ASP A 237 19.52 7.66 -4.93
N ALA A 238 18.92 6.60 -5.50
CA ALA A 238 17.47 6.39 -5.48
C ALA A 238 16.93 6.36 -4.05
N LYS A 239 17.63 5.66 -3.14
CA LYS A 239 17.29 5.61 -1.72
C LYS A 239 17.43 6.98 -1.05
N THR A 240 18.46 7.75 -1.38
CA THR A 240 18.69 9.09 -0.83
C THR A 240 17.62 10.06 -1.29
N ALA A 241 17.24 10.03 -2.58
CA ALA A 241 16.14 10.84 -3.12
C ALA A 241 14.82 10.53 -2.41
N TYR A 242 14.51 9.24 -2.23
CA TYR A 242 13.32 8.81 -1.49
C TYR A 242 13.32 9.25 -0.02
N PHE A 243 14.47 9.18 0.66
CA PHE A 243 14.56 9.65 2.04
C PHE A 243 14.45 11.16 2.16
N LEU A 244 14.94 11.94 1.20
CA LEU A 244 14.78 13.39 1.21
C LEU A 244 13.30 13.79 1.14
N ASP A 245 12.52 13.13 0.28
CA ASP A 245 11.06 13.32 0.22
C ASP A 245 10.36 12.80 1.49
N THR A 246 10.80 11.66 2.03
CA THR A 246 10.22 11.07 3.25
C THR A 246 10.57 11.86 4.52
N ARG A 247 11.65 12.66 4.56
CA ARG A 247 12.00 13.47 5.75
C ARG A 247 10.92 14.45 6.17
N HIS A 248 10.04 14.85 5.26
CA HIS A 248 8.98 15.81 5.53
C HIS A 248 7.60 15.14 5.67
N LYS A 249 7.53 13.82 5.48
CA LYS A 249 6.28 13.05 5.41
C LYS A 249 6.35 11.84 6.35
N THR A 250 5.32 11.64 7.16
CA THR A 250 5.14 10.43 7.97
C THR A 250 4.36 9.40 7.17
N THR A 251 4.90 8.20 7.05
CA THR A 251 4.22 7.08 6.37
C THR A 251 3.32 6.34 7.36
N ILE A 252 2.09 6.07 6.94
CA ILE A 252 1.08 5.37 7.73
C ILE A 252 0.86 3.98 7.14
N TYR A 253 1.07 2.96 7.96
CA TYR A 253 0.84 1.56 7.62
C TYR A 253 -0.39 1.03 8.35
N ARG A 254 -1.16 0.18 7.65
CA ARG A 254 -2.26 -0.62 8.22
C ARG A 254 -2.11 -2.09 7.83
N PRO A 255 -2.69 -3.02 8.60
CA PRO A 255 -2.76 -4.42 8.21
C PRO A 255 -3.45 -4.58 6.85
N ARG A 256 -2.93 -5.49 6.00
CA ARG A 256 -3.61 -5.87 4.76
C ARG A 256 -4.84 -6.73 5.04
N ILE A 257 -5.78 -6.75 4.09
CA ILE A 257 -6.94 -7.64 4.12
C ILE A 257 -6.48 -9.11 4.17
N LYS A 258 -7.23 -9.96 4.88
CA LYS A 258 -6.91 -11.38 5.16
C LYS A 258 -6.46 -12.20 3.94
N GLU A 259 -7.13 -12.05 2.79
CA GLU A 259 -6.77 -12.75 1.55
C GLU A 259 -5.38 -12.36 1.04
N SER A 260 -5.03 -11.08 1.13
CA SER A 260 -3.73 -10.56 0.68
C SER A 260 -2.59 -10.83 1.67
N ARG A 261 -2.88 -11.20 2.92
CA ARG A 261 -1.84 -11.46 3.94
C ARG A 261 -1.17 -12.83 3.80
N ARG A 262 -1.86 -13.82 3.23
CA ARG A 262 -1.35 -15.19 3.08
C ARG A 262 -0.28 -15.32 2.00
N ASP A 263 -0.43 -14.55 0.92
CA ASP A 263 0.40 -14.66 -0.30
C ASP A 263 1.41 -13.51 -0.48
N ALA A 264 1.49 -12.58 0.49
CA ALA A 264 2.35 -11.41 0.41
C ALA A 264 3.57 -11.49 1.32
N TRP A 265 4.70 -11.00 0.79
CA TRP A 265 5.95 -10.83 1.55
C TRP A 265 5.77 -9.84 2.72
N SER A 266 4.91 -8.83 2.55
CA SER A 266 4.53 -7.86 3.58
C SER A 266 3.06 -7.99 3.99
N MET A 267 2.82 -8.14 5.30
CA MET A 267 1.48 -8.10 5.91
C MET A 267 0.97 -6.67 6.13
N TRP A 268 1.87 -5.70 6.04
CA TRP A 268 1.58 -4.28 6.22
C TRP A 268 1.43 -3.62 4.85
N GLN A 269 0.42 -2.78 4.72
CA GLN A 269 0.20 -1.94 3.55
C GLN A 269 0.32 -0.48 3.94
N GLN A 270 1.08 0.24 3.13
CA GLN A 270 1.14 1.69 3.19
C GLN A 270 -0.19 2.25 2.71
N VAL A 271 -0.89 3.00 3.57
CA VAL A 271 -2.21 3.58 3.28
C VAL A 271 -2.07 5.03 2.84
N ALA A 272 -1.19 5.78 3.50
CA ALA A 272 -1.00 7.19 3.22
C ALA A 272 0.40 7.65 3.60
N ARG A 273 0.87 8.72 2.95
CA ARG A 273 1.97 9.56 3.41
C ARG A 273 1.36 10.91 3.75
N ARG A 274 1.63 11.42 4.93
CA ARG A 274 1.10 12.72 5.36
C ARG A 274 2.25 13.65 5.73
N PRO A 275 2.16 14.95 5.45
CA PRO A 275 3.17 15.89 5.91
C PRO A 275 3.28 15.83 7.43
N ILE A 276 4.49 16.03 7.95
CA ILE A 276 4.74 16.01 9.39
C ILE A 276 3.85 17.06 10.06
N ARG A 277 3.02 16.60 11.00
CA ARG A 277 2.24 17.49 11.84
C ARG A 277 3.18 18.14 12.86
N PRO A 278 3.42 19.46 12.78
CA PRO A 278 4.37 20.08 13.69
C PRO A 278 3.81 20.04 15.11
N MET A 279 4.68 19.73 16.06
CA MET A 279 4.32 19.47 17.45
C MET A 279 3.58 20.65 18.10
N ARG A 280 3.86 21.88 17.67
CA ARG A 280 3.12 23.10 18.04
C ARG A 280 1.65 23.13 17.62
N THR A 281 1.12 22.19 16.83
CA THR A 281 -0.33 22.17 16.49
C THR A 281 -1.13 21.29 17.43
N VAL A 282 -0.46 20.52 18.28
CA VAL A 282 -1.11 19.72 19.31
C VAL A 282 -1.18 20.54 20.58
N ILE A 283 -2.40 20.65 21.10
CA ILE A 283 -2.74 21.39 22.30
C ILE A 283 -2.72 20.39 23.45
N LEU A 284 -1.66 20.50 24.25
CA LEU A 284 -1.43 19.76 25.47
C LEU A 284 -0.65 20.70 26.39
N GLU A 285 -0.65 20.46 27.69
CA GLU A 285 0.22 21.18 28.62
C GLU A 285 1.69 21.06 28.19
N HIS A 286 2.43 22.16 28.27
CA HIS A 286 3.80 22.21 27.77
C HIS A 286 4.71 21.22 28.50
N GLU A 287 4.56 21.08 29.81
CA GLU A 287 5.37 20.19 30.63
C GLU A 287 5.17 18.72 30.24
N GLU A 288 3.92 18.23 30.25
CA GLU A 288 3.58 16.86 29.86
C GLU A 288 4.10 16.51 28.46
N LYS A 289 3.95 17.45 27.52
CA LYS A 289 4.42 17.31 26.14
C LYS A 289 5.95 17.19 26.05
N HIS A 290 6.68 18.02 26.79
CA HIS A 290 8.15 17.98 26.82
C HIS A 290 8.67 16.74 27.52
N ASP A 291 7.98 16.26 28.55
CA ASP A 291 8.34 15.04 29.27
C ASP A 291 8.21 13.79 28.38
N VAL A 292 7.10 13.67 27.64
CA VAL A 292 6.92 12.57 26.67
C VAL A 292 7.98 12.61 25.57
N LEU A 293 8.30 13.81 25.04
CA LEU A 293 9.34 13.95 24.03
C LEU A 293 10.74 13.57 24.57
N ARG A 294 11.06 13.99 25.80
CA ARG A 294 12.33 13.66 26.45
C ARG A 294 12.47 12.16 26.65
N ASP A 295 11.41 11.52 27.15
CA ASP A 295 11.36 10.08 27.40
C ASP A 295 11.55 9.26 26.12
N ILE A 296 10.84 9.62 25.05
CA ILE A 296 10.98 8.94 23.75
C ILE A 296 12.37 9.18 23.14
N ASN A 297 12.91 10.39 23.27
CA ASN A 297 14.25 10.68 22.78
C ASN A 297 15.32 9.84 23.52
N GLU A 298 15.18 9.66 24.83
CA GLU A 298 16.04 8.77 25.62
C GLU A 298 15.88 7.31 25.17
N TYR A 299 14.65 6.84 24.97
CA TYR A 299 14.39 5.48 24.52
C TYR A 299 14.96 5.19 23.11
N LEU A 300 14.84 6.13 22.18
CA LEU A 300 15.32 6.00 20.80
C LEU A 300 16.83 6.20 20.66
N HIS A 301 17.52 6.68 21.70
CA HIS A 301 18.95 6.95 21.66
C HIS A 301 19.75 5.65 21.35
N PRO A 302 20.76 5.68 20.45
CA PRO A 302 21.47 4.47 20.01
C PRO A 302 22.23 3.74 21.12
N GLY A 303 22.53 4.40 22.24
CA GLY A 303 23.14 3.79 23.42
C GLY A 303 22.18 2.98 24.29
N THR A 304 20.88 3.31 24.26
CA THR A 304 19.86 2.75 25.16
C THR A 304 19.67 1.24 24.97
N PRO A 305 19.62 0.68 23.75
CA PRO A 305 19.52 -0.77 23.56
C PRO A 305 20.64 -1.55 24.24
N LYS A 306 21.87 -1.01 24.25
CA LYS A 306 23.01 -1.65 24.92
C LYS A 306 22.84 -1.66 26.44
N TRP A 307 22.32 -0.56 27.01
CA TRP A 307 22.05 -0.44 28.43
C TRP A 307 21.00 -1.46 28.90
N TYR A 308 19.91 -1.60 28.14
CA TYR A 308 18.84 -2.58 28.39
C TYR A 308 19.37 -4.01 28.28
N ALA A 309 20.10 -4.33 27.20
CA ALA A 309 20.68 -5.64 26.99
C ALA A 309 21.67 -6.06 28.09
N SER A 310 22.51 -5.13 28.59
CA SER A 310 23.46 -5.41 29.68
C SER A 310 22.79 -5.76 31.01
N ARG A 311 21.51 -5.41 31.18
CA ARG A 311 20.70 -5.67 32.39
C ARG A 311 19.67 -6.78 32.18
N GLY A 312 19.59 -7.37 30.99
CA GLY A 312 18.57 -8.37 30.65
C GLY A 312 17.14 -7.86 30.68
N ILE A 313 16.94 -6.54 30.55
CA ILE A 313 15.61 -5.92 30.51
C ILE A 313 15.16 -5.86 29.05
N PRO A 314 13.98 -6.39 28.68
CA PRO A 314 13.44 -6.27 27.33
C PRO A 314 13.31 -4.81 26.90
N LEU A 315 13.76 -4.46 25.68
CA LEU A 315 13.65 -3.10 25.16
C LEU A 315 12.24 -2.83 24.65
N ARG A 316 11.37 -2.41 25.56
CA ARG A 316 9.96 -2.08 25.31
C ARG A 316 9.61 -0.77 26.01
N ARG A 317 8.76 0.04 25.37
CA ARG A 317 8.21 1.27 25.94
C ARG A 317 6.75 1.43 25.52
N GLY A 318 5.86 1.50 26.50
CA GLY A 318 4.43 1.64 26.29
C GLY A 318 3.87 2.96 26.80
N TYR A 319 3.03 3.61 26.00
CA TYR A 319 2.31 4.83 26.34
C TYR A 319 0.80 4.58 26.30
N LEU A 320 0.08 5.07 27.31
CA LEU A 320 -1.37 5.10 27.33
C LEU A 320 -1.84 6.55 27.28
N PHE A 321 -2.52 6.92 26.21
CA PHE A 321 -3.17 8.22 26.05
C PHE A 321 -4.66 8.06 26.34
N HIS A 322 -5.14 8.68 27.42
CA HIS A 322 -6.52 8.54 27.86
C HIS A 322 -7.22 9.89 28.00
N GLY A 323 -8.54 9.93 27.84
CA GLY A 323 -9.33 11.15 28.07
C GLY A 323 -10.53 11.27 27.13
N PRO A 324 -11.36 12.32 27.25
CA PRO A 324 -12.57 12.48 26.45
C PRO A 324 -12.31 12.46 24.93
N PRO A 325 -13.32 12.10 24.11
CA PRO A 325 -13.19 12.16 22.66
C PRO A 325 -12.96 13.61 22.18
N GLY A 326 -12.23 13.77 21.08
CA GLY A 326 -11.96 15.10 20.50
C GLY A 326 -10.85 15.92 21.19
N THR A 327 -10.11 15.34 22.13
CA THR A 327 -8.96 15.98 22.81
C THR A 327 -7.63 15.87 22.07
N GLY A 328 -7.59 15.10 20.97
CA GLY A 328 -6.41 15.04 20.10
C GLY A 328 -5.40 13.91 20.41
N LYS A 329 -5.80 12.87 21.16
CA LYS A 329 -4.96 11.69 21.47
C LYS A 329 -4.27 11.09 20.22
N THR A 330 -5.06 10.65 19.25
CA THR A 330 -4.57 10.12 17.96
C THR A 330 -3.73 11.14 17.19
N SER A 331 -4.15 12.41 17.23
CA SER A 331 -3.45 13.52 16.59
C SER A 331 -2.06 13.75 17.17
N PHE A 332 -1.88 13.56 18.48
CA PHE A 332 -0.60 13.64 19.16
C PHE A 332 0.33 12.52 18.74
N SER A 333 -0.16 11.28 18.65
CA SER A 333 0.61 10.12 18.17
C SER A 333 1.19 10.35 16.77
N PHE A 334 0.40 10.92 15.85
CA PHE A 334 0.87 11.26 14.51
C PHE A 334 1.94 12.37 14.52
N ALA A 335 1.74 13.42 15.32
CA ALA A 335 2.73 14.50 15.46
C ALA A 335 4.04 13.99 16.06
N LEU A 336 3.95 13.06 17.01
CA LEU A 336 5.08 12.46 17.68
C LEU A 336 5.93 11.62 16.72
N ALA A 337 5.29 10.74 15.94
CA ALA A 337 5.96 9.98 14.88
C ALA A 337 6.67 10.90 13.87
N GLY A 338 6.01 12.01 13.50
CA GLY A 338 6.57 13.01 12.60
C GLY A 338 7.81 13.75 13.15
N VAL A 339 7.84 14.10 14.45
CA VAL A 339 9.01 14.75 15.08
C VAL A 339 10.25 13.86 15.03
N PHE A 340 10.08 12.56 15.27
CA PHE A 340 11.20 11.61 15.27
C PHE A 340 11.50 11.01 13.88
N GLY A 341 10.70 11.33 12.85
CA GLY A 341 10.87 10.82 11.50
C GLY A 341 10.73 9.30 11.40
N ILE A 342 9.84 8.72 12.21
CA ILE A 342 9.58 7.28 12.28
C ILE A 342 8.18 6.96 11.75
N ASP A 343 8.03 5.78 11.14
CA ASP A 343 6.77 5.35 10.57
C ASP A 343 5.78 4.90 11.65
N ILE A 344 4.49 5.10 11.36
CA ILE A 344 3.39 4.74 12.27
C ILE A 344 2.57 3.59 11.71
N TYR A 345 2.37 2.57 12.55
CA TYR A 345 1.63 1.35 12.26
C TYR A 345 0.33 1.39 13.05
N VAL A 346 -0.78 1.62 12.36
CA VAL A 346 -2.10 1.78 12.98
C VAL A 346 -2.85 0.45 12.90
N ILE A 347 -3.24 -0.07 14.06
CA ILE A 347 -4.10 -1.25 14.18
C ILE A 347 -5.39 -0.81 14.87
N SER A 348 -6.53 -1.05 14.22
CA SER A 348 -7.83 -0.96 14.87
C SER A 348 -8.23 -2.35 15.32
N LEU A 349 -8.49 -2.50 16.62
CA LEU A 349 -8.92 -3.78 17.21
C LEU A 349 -10.38 -4.13 16.88
N GLN A 350 -11.12 -3.19 16.29
CA GLN A 350 -12.49 -3.39 15.80
C GLN A 350 -12.53 -4.04 14.41
N ASP A 351 -11.39 -4.14 13.72
CA ASP A 351 -11.35 -4.71 12.37
C ASP A 351 -11.62 -6.23 12.42
N PRO A 352 -12.75 -6.71 11.85
CA PRO A 352 -13.11 -8.12 11.89
C PRO A 352 -12.16 -9.01 11.08
N THR A 353 -11.30 -8.42 10.24
CA THR A 353 -10.36 -9.18 9.43
C THR A 353 -9.14 -9.64 10.23
N VAL A 354 -8.81 -9.00 11.35
CA VAL A 354 -7.61 -9.25 12.15
C VAL A 354 -7.92 -10.25 13.26
N SER A 355 -7.35 -11.45 13.17
CA SER A 355 -7.43 -12.45 14.24
C SER A 355 -6.30 -12.29 15.28
N GLU A 356 -6.44 -12.96 16.42
CA GLU A 356 -5.40 -13.01 17.47
C GLU A 356 -4.06 -13.55 16.96
N GLU A 357 -4.08 -14.63 16.17
CA GLU A 357 -2.86 -15.20 15.58
C GLU A 357 -2.23 -14.21 14.59
N ASP A 358 -3.04 -13.57 13.75
CA ASP A 358 -2.54 -12.55 12.83
C ASP A 358 -1.90 -11.38 13.57
N LEU A 359 -2.47 -10.96 14.70
CA LEU A 359 -1.95 -9.86 15.51
C LEU A 359 -0.55 -10.20 16.02
N ALA A 360 -0.35 -11.41 16.55
CA ALA A 360 0.97 -11.87 16.97
C ALA A 360 1.98 -11.80 15.81
N VAL A 361 1.62 -12.30 14.62
CA VAL A 361 2.51 -12.27 13.45
C VAL A 361 2.77 -10.82 12.99
N LEU A 362 1.76 -9.94 13.00
CA LEU A 362 1.92 -8.53 12.67
C LEU A 362 2.98 -7.86 13.57
N PHE A 363 2.90 -8.09 14.88
CA PHE A 363 3.87 -7.58 15.85
C PHE A 363 5.27 -8.16 15.66
N THR A 364 5.40 -9.41 15.19
CA THR A 364 6.72 -9.99 14.88
C THR A 364 7.36 -9.39 13.63
N ARG A 365 6.57 -9.03 12.61
CA ARG A 365 7.07 -8.48 11.34
C ARG A 365 7.26 -6.95 11.34
N LEU A 366 7.12 -6.30 12.48
CA LEU A 366 7.36 -4.86 12.59
C LEU A 366 8.86 -4.53 12.47
N PRO A 367 9.23 -3.44 11.78
CA PRO A 367 10.61 -2.98 11.77
C PRO A 367 11.03 -2.43 13.13
N ARG A 368 12.34 -2.30 13.32
CA ARG A 368 12.90 -1.59 14.49
C ARG A 368 12.64 -0.09 14.36
N ARG A 369 12.46 0.61 15.49
CA ARG A 369 12.23 2.06 15.55
C ARG A 369 10.96 2.50 14.81
N CYS A 370 9.85 1.87 15.12
CA CYS A 370 8.52 2.30 14.66
C CYS A 370 7.60 2.63 15.84
N VAL A 371 6.54 3.39 15.55
CA VAL A 371 5.41 3.60 16.47
C VAL A 371 4.29 2.65 16.09
N VAL A 372 3.80 1.87 17.04
CA VAL A 372 2.57 1.10 16.90
C VAL A 372 1.47 1.85 17.62
N LEU A 373 0.40 2.19 16.91
CA LEU A 373 -0.78 2.84 17.44
C LEU A 373 -1.94 1.84 17.50
N LEU A 374 -2.40 1.54 18.71
CA LEU A 374 -3.65 0.81 18.93
C LEU A 374 -4.74 1.84 19.22
N GLU A 375 -5.67 2.01 18.27
CA GLU A 375 -6.78 2.95 18.41
C GLU A 375 -7.95 2.32 19.17
N ASP A 376 -8.59 3.13 20.03
CA ASP A 376 -9.82 2.81 20.77
C ASP A 376 -9.84 1.41 21.42
N ILE A 377 -8.87 1.16 22.30
CA ILE A 377 -8.72 -0.14 22.97
C ILE A 377 -9.88 -0.49 23.92
N ASP A 378 -10.65 0.50 24.37
CA ASP A 378 -11.83 0.32 25.22
C ASP A 378 -13.04 -0.29 24.49
N THR A 379 -13.11 -0.14 23.16
CA THR A 379 -14.23 -0.64 22.35
C THR A 379 -14.06 -2.10 21.93
N ALA A 380 -12.87 -2.67 22.08
CA ALA A 380 -12.54 -4.02 21.64
C ALA A 380 -13.06 -5.15 22.58
N GLY A 381 -13.90 -4.81 23.57
CA GLY A 381 -14.39 -5.77 24.56
C GLY A 381 -13.34 -6.15 25.61
N LEU A 382 -12.28 -5.36 25.75
CA LEU A 382 -11.23 -5.52 26.76
C LEU A 382 -11.65 -4.92 28.12
N ARG A 383 -12.93 -5.09 28.47
CA ARG A 383 -13.52 -4.52 29.69
C ARG A 383 -13.20 -5.39 30.89
N ARG A 384 -13.29 -4.80 32.09
CA ARG A 384 -13.15 -5.54 33.34
C ARG A 384 -14.29 -6.56 33.45
N PRO A 385 -14.03 -7.80 33.90
CA PRO A 385 -15.05 -8.84 34.01
C PRO A 385 -16.20 -8.51 34.98
N ASN A 386 -16.05 -7.49 35.83
CA ASN A 386 -17.11 -7.06 36.76
C ASN A 386 -18.15 -6.11 36.13
N ASP A 387 -17.90 -5.55 34.94
CA ASP A 387 -18.84 -4.63 34.29
C ASP A 387 -19.94 -5.37 33.48
N GLU A 388 -19.85 -6.70 33.36
CA GLU A 388 -20.88 -7.53 32.69
C GLU A 388 -22.11 -7.76 33.58
N GLU A 389 -22.00 -7.62 34.91
CA GLU A 389 -23.11 -7.83 35.85
C GLU A 389 -24.08 -6.63 35.93
N ASP A 390 -23.62 -5.41 35.60
CA ASP A 390 -24.44 -4.18 35.73
C ASP A 390 -25.32 -3.86 34.50
N GLU A 391 -25.04 -4.46 33.33
CA GLU A 391 -25.86 -4.26 32.12
C GLU A 391 -26.99 -5.32 31.97
N GLU A 392 -26.88 -6.51 32.58
CA GLU A 392 -27.94 -7.53 32.52
C GLU A 392 -29.14 -7.25 33.46
N GLU A 393 -28.99 -6.42 34.50
CA GLU A 393 -30.11 -6.06 35.39
C GLU A 393 -31.04 -4.96 34.84
N ASN A 394 -30.66 -4.28 33.76
CA ASN A 394 -31.41 -3.11 33.23
C ASN A 394 -32.33 -3.40 32.04
N GLU A 395 -32.38 -4.65 31.51
CA GLU A 395 -33.27 -5.00 30.39
C GLU A 395 -34.59 -5.69 30.78
N ASP A 396 -34.81 -6.07 32.04
CA ASP A 396 -36.06 -6.72 32.48
C ASP A 396 -36.96 -5.78 33.31
N GLY A 397 -37.53 -4.78 32.62
CA GLY A 397 -38.44 -3.80 33.24
C GLY A 397 -39.62 -3.42 32.34
N THR A 398 -40.60 -4.32 32.13
CA THR A 398 -42.04 -3.96 32.04
C THR A 398 -42.93 -5.20 31.88
N GLY A 399 -43.80 -5.46 32.86
CA GLY A 399 -44.87 -6.45 32.74
C GLY A 399 -45.48 -6.94 34.06
N GLU A 400 -46.16 -6.05 34.79
CA GLU A 400 -47.06 -6.48 35.87
C GLU A 400 -48.25 -7.30 35.32
N LYS A 401 -48.48 -8.51 35.87
CA LYS A 401 -49.72 -8.86 36.59
C LYS A 401 -49.66 -10.22 37.28
N ALA A 402 -49.69 -10.15 38.61
CA ALA A 402 -50.49 -10.91 39.58
C ALA A 402 -50.66 -12.45 39.47
N GLY A 403 -50.34 -13.15 40.57
CA GLY A 403 -51.11 -14.33 40.99
C GLY A 403 -50.35 -15.49 41.64
N GLU A 404 -50.12 -15.37 42.96
CA GLU A 404 -50.18 -16.43 43.97
C GLU A 404 -49.29 -17.72 43.96
N ALA A 405 -48.79 -17.97 45.18
CA ALA A 405 -48.60 -19.27 45.86
C ALA A 405 -47.24 -20.02 45.76
N LYS A 406 -46.41 -19.73 46.78
CA LYS A 406 -45.78 -20.69 47.73
C LYS A 406 -45.02 -21.93 47.19
N GLY A 407 -43.69 -21.84 47.31
CA GLY A 407 -42.92 -22.69 48.25
C GLY A 407 -42.44 -24.07 47.80
N LYS A 408 -41.13 -24.18 47.50
CA LYS A 408 -40.15 -25.00 48.24
C LYS A 408 -38.82 -25.12 47.47
N LYS A 409 -37.76 -24.56 48.06
CA LYS A 409 -36.38 -25.04 47.90
C LYS A 409 -36.29 -26.43 48.56
N THR A 410 -35.65 -27.40 47.89
CA THR A 410 -34.45 -28.15 48.32
C THR A 410 -34.40 -29.58 47.75
N GLU A 411 -33.17 -30.05 47.54
CA GLU A 411 -32.71 -31.40 47.19
C GLU A 411 -32.55 -31.65 45.67
N LYS A 412 -31.40 -32.03 45.12
CA LYS A 412 -30.22 -32.67 45.71
C LYS A 412 -29.01 -32.49 44.77
N ALA A 413 -27.92 -31.97 45.33
CA ALA A 413 -26.58 -32.34 44.91
C ALA A 413 -26.34 -33.84 45.22
N GLU A 414 -25.26 -34.40 44.67
CA GLU A 414 -24.75 -35.77 44.85
C GLU A 414 -25.27 -36.84 43.88
N LYS A 415 -24.60 -36.95 42.72
CA LYS A 415 -23.84 -38.16 42.35
C LYS A 415 -23.19 -38.00 40.96
N LYS A 416 -22.06 -37.27 40.92
CA LYS A 416 -21.00 -37.52 39.94
C LYS A 416 -20.05 -38.52 40.57
N GLU A 417 -20.19 -39.80 40.23
CA GLU A 417 -19.08 -40.75 40.11
C GLU A 417 -19.64 -42.15 39.79
N LYS A 418 -19.47 -42.59 38.54
CA LYS A 418 -18.81 -43.86 38.20
C LYS A 418 -18.94 -44.20 36.72
N LYS A 419 -17.78 -44.53 36.13
CA LYS A 419 -17.54 -45.46 35.01
C LYS A 419 -17.99 -44.94 33.64
N LYS A 420 -17.10 -44.54 32.70
CA LYS A 420 -15.92 -45.25 32.16
C LYS A 420 -16.11 -46.77 32.07
N SER A 421 -16.50 -47.23 30.88
CA SER A 421 -15.74 -48.20 30.05
C SER A 421 -16.58 -49.28 29.37
N LYS A 422 -16.12 -49.61 28.16
CA LYS A 422 -16.22 -50.89 27.44
C LYS A 422 -17.41 -51.16 26.49
N LYS A 423 -17.09 -50.84 25.24
CA LYS A 423 -17.33 -51.58 23.99
C LYS A 423 -16.87 -53.05 24.08
N ALA A 424 -17.67 -54.01 23.59
CA ALA A 424 -17.25 -55.18 22.79
C ALA A 424 -18.43 -56.14 22.46
N LYS A 425 -18.42 -56.63 21.19
CA LYS A 425 -18.92 -57.96 20.69
C LYS A 425 -20.44 -58.22 20.69
N ASP A 426 -21.07 -58.97 19.78
CA ASP A 426 -20.73 -59.92 18.68
C ASP A 426 -21.99 -59.98 17.76
N SER A 427 -21.90 -59.95 16.43
CA SER A 427 -21.88 -61.05 15.42
C SER A 427 -23.17 -61.90 15.23
N SER A 428 -23.53 -62.10 13.94
CA SER A 428 -24.44 -63.11 13.31
C SER A 428 -25.90 -63.12 13.79
N ASP A 429 -26.95 -63.23 12.98
CA ASP A 429 -27.19 -64.17 11.89
C ASP A 429 -28.50 -63.82 11.15
N SER A 430 -28.87 -64.66 10.19
CA SER A 430 -29.75 -64.47 9.04
C SER A 430 -31.29 -64.45 9.23
N ASP A 431 -31.92 -64.12 8.10
CA ASP A 431 -33.26 -64.53 7.61
C ASP A 431 -34.51 -63.67 7.85
N THR A 432 -34.94 -63.10 6.71
CA THR A 432 -36.30 -63.00 6.16
C THR A 432 -37.50 -63.38 7.03
N ASP A 433 -38.33 -62.38 7.35
CA ASP A 433 -39.72 -62.35 6.88
C ASP A 433 -40.27 -60.90 6.90
N SER A 434 -41.05 -60.54 5.89
CA SER A 434 -41.53 -59.17 5.67
C SER A 434 -42.91 -58.96 6.29
N SER A 435 -42.98 -58.19 7.39
CA SER A 435 -44.25 -57.71 7.93
C SER A 435 -44.50 -56.24 7.58
N GLU A 436 -45.75 -55.93 7.21
CA GLU A 436 -46.24 -54.59 6.84
C GLU A 436 -46.00 -53.53 7.95
N GLU A 437 -45.89 -53.99 9.20
CA GLU A 437 -45.56 -53.22 10.41
C GLU A 437 -44.13 -52.62 10.36
N ASP A 438 -43.15 -53.38 9.87
CA ASP A 438 -41.76 -52.91 9.79
C ASP A 438 -41.53 -51.87 8.70
N ARG A 439 -42.35 -51.88 7.63
CA ARG A 439 -42.37 -50.81 6.62
C ARG A 439 -42.88 -49.48 7.20
N LYS A 440 -43.87 -49.51 8.10
CA LYS A 440 -44.37 -48.30 8.80
C LYS A 440 -43.37 -47.78 9.83
N ARG A 441 -42.68 -48.66 10.58
CA ARG A 441 -41.60 -48.27 11.51
C ARG A 441 -40.38 -47.71 10.78
N ARG A 442 -39.98 -48.27 9.63
CA ARG A 442 -38.94 -47.70 8.75
C ARG A 442 -39.34 -46.35 8.14
N ARG A 443 -40.61 -46.15 7.76
CA ARG A 443 -41.11 -44.84 7.30
C ARG A 443 -41.11 -43.80 8.41
N LYS A 444 -41.48 -44.14 9.65
CA LYS A 444 -41.43 -43.23 10.81
C LYS A 444 -39.99 -42.91 11.24
N ARG A 445 -39.08 -43.90 11.19
CA ARG A 445 -37.63 -43.68 11.40
C ARG A 445 -36.99 -42.85 10.27
N ARG A 446 -37.40 -43.02 9.01
CA ARG A 446 -36.96 -42.16 7.89
C ARG A 446 -37.53 -40.74 7.97
N ARG A 447 -38.76 -40.57 8.48
CA ARG A 447 -39.36 -39.25 8.72
C ARG A 447 -38.65 -38.54 9.87
N ASN A 448 -38.45 -39.20 11.01
CA ASN A 448 -37.66 -38.64 12.12
C ASN A 448 -36.18 -38.43 11.77
N ARG A 449 -35.59 -39.21 10.85
CA ARG A 449 -34.22 -38.99 10.37
C ARG A 449 -34.16 -37.81 9.41
N ARG A 450 -35.14 -37.64 8.51
CA ARG A 450 -35.29 -36.44 7.66
C ARG A 450 -35.65 -35.20 8.46
N ASP A 451 -36.40 -35.32 9.55
CA ASP A 451 -36.72 -34.19 10.45
C ASP A 451 -35.52 -33.85 11.34
N ARG A 452 -34.65 -34.82 11.67
CA ARG A 452 -33.30 -34.57 12.25
C ARG A 452 -32.33 -33.97 11.25
N GLU A 453 -32.42 -34.38 9.98
CA GLU A 453 -31.59 -33.85 8.88
C GLU A 453 -32.06 -32.44 8.45
N ASN A 454 -33.35 -32.12 8.57
CA ASN A 454 -33.91 -30.78 8.37
C ASN A 454 -33.79 -29.87 9.61
N THR A 455 -33.55 -30.42 10.81
CA THR A 455 -33.16 -29.63 11.99
C THR A 455 -31.63 -29.48 12.10
N SER A 456 -30.84 -30.28 11.38
CA SER A 456 -29.41 -30.05 11.16
C SER A 456 -29.10 -29.21 9.90
N ASN A 457 -30.12 -28.78 9.15
CA ASN A 457 -30.00 -27.89 7.99
C ASN A 457 -30.82 -26.59 8.13
N ARG A 458 -31.25 -26.25 9.35
CA ARG A 458 -31.55 -24.86 9.68
C ARG A 458 -30.21 -24.17 9.73
N GLY A 459 -29.94 -23.44 8.64
CA GLY A 459 -28.65 -22.87 8.31
C GLY A 459 -27.88 -22.43 9.53
N THR A 460 -26.65 -22.94 9.61
CA THR A 460 -25.52 -22.21 10.16
C THR A 460 -25.45 -20.85 9.48
N ASN A 461 -26.29 -19.92 9.93
CA ASN A 461 -25.84 -18.59 10.25
C ASN A 461 -25.00 -18.75 11.53
N ASN A 462 -23.89 -19.49 11.53
CA ASN A 462 -22.61 -18.82 11.36
C ASN A 462 -22.69 -17.55 10.50
N ILE A 463 -23.41 -16.54 11.00
CA ILE A 463 -22.74 -15.26 11.23
C ILE A 463 -21.46 -15.71 11.89
N LEU A 464 -20.35 -15.64 11.15
CA LEU A 464 -19.02 -15.70 11.75
C LEU A 464 -19.18 -14.87 13.01
N THR A 465 -19.23 -15.51 14.17
CA THR A 465 -18.89 -14.83 15.41
C THR A 465 -17.47 -14.44 15.10
N VAL A 466 -17.33 -13.21 14.59
CA VAL A 466 -16.05 -12.57 14.43
C VAL A 466 -15.54 -12.63 15.84
N GLU A 467 -14.66 -13.60 16.11
CA GLU A 467 -14.01 -13.70 17.41
C GLU A 467 -13.25 -12.39 17.54
N SER A 468 -13.85 -11.46 18.28
CA SER A 468 -13.21 -10.23 18.67
C SER A 468 -11.92 -10.61 19.37
N ILE A 469 -10.88 -9.82 19.14
CA ILE A 469 -9.55 -10.09 19.68
C ILE A 469 -9.68 -10.22 21.20
N SER A 470 -9.30 -11.38 21.74
CA SER A 470 -9.34 -11.63 23.17
C SER A 470 -8.31 -10.76 23.90
N LEU A 471 -8.58 -10.39 25.16
CA LEU A 471 -7.60 -9.68 25.99
C LEU A 471 -6.31 -10.50 26.14
N SER A 472 -6.44 -11.80 26.41
CA SER A 472 -5.31 -12.73 26.46
C SER A 472 -4.47 -12.69 25.18
N GLY A 473 -5.13 -12.61 24.02
CA GLY A 473 -4.48 -12.56 22.72
C GLY A 473 -3.70 -11.29 22.48
N LEU A 474 -4.30 -10.15 22.79
CA LEU A 474 -3.61 -8.86 22.71
C LEU A 474 -2.39 -8.83 23.65
N LEU A 475 -2.54 -9.31 24.89
CA LEU A 475 -1.46 -9.36 25.86
C LEU A 475 -0.30 -10.26 25.40
N ASN A 476 -0.62 -11.41 24.81
CA ASN A 476 0.37 -12.31 24.23
C ASN A 476 1.08 -11.70 23.02
N ALA A 477 0.39 -10.89 22.20
CA ALA A 477 1.00 -10.23 21.05
C ALA A 477 1.97 -9.10 21.49
N ILE A 478 1.58 -8.28 22.47
CA ILE A 478 2.38 -7.17 22.99
C ILE A 478 3.60 -7.70 23.75
N ASP A 479 3.36 -8.63 24.68
CA ASP A 479 4.34 -9.00 25.71
C ASP A 479 4.94 -10.40 25.52
N GLY A 480 4.51 -11.15 24.50
CA GLY A 480 4.97 -12.52 24.27
C GLY A 480 6.48 -12.66 24.14
N VAL A 481 6.99 -13.83 24.52
CA VAL A 481 8.41 -14.21 24.44
C VAL A 481 8.94 -14.13 23.00
N ALA A 482 8.08 -14.36 22.01
CA ALA A 482 8.42 -14.27 20.59
C ALA A 482 8.33 -12.83 20.01
N SER A 483 7.96 -11.83 20.81
CA SER A 483 7.68 -10.48 20.29
C SER A 483 8.96 -9.66 20.14
N HIS A 484 9.20 -9.14 18.92
CA HIS A 484 10.38 -8.36 18.57
C HIS A 484 10.47 -7.03 19.35
N GLU A 485 11.67 -6.69 19.81
CA GLU A 485 11.93 -5.52 20.66
C GLU A 485 12.33 -4.26 19.87
N GLY A 486 12.35 -3.10 20.54
CA GLY A 486 12.83 -1.83 19.97
C GLY A 486 11.78 -1.05 19.18
N ARG A 487 10.52 -1.15 19.60
CA ARG A 487 9.36 -0.39 19.10
C ARG A 487 8.71 0.41 20.22
N ILE A 488 7.97 1.46 19.86
CA ILE A 488 7.17 2.26 20.78
C ILE A 488 5.72 1.84 20.61
N LEU A 489 5.05 1.45 21.69
CA LEU A 489 3.62 1.14 21.69
C LEU A 489 2.85 2.34 22.24
N ILE A 490 1.87 2.84 21.50
CA ILE A 490 0.94 3.88 21.95
C ILE A 490 -0.47 3.30 21.87
N MET A 491 -1.19 3.37 22.99
CA MET A 491 -2.59 2.96 23.09
C MET A 491 -3.45 4.18 23.39
N THR A 492 -4.60 4.29 22.74
CA THR A 492 -5.56 5.37 23.00
C THR A 492 -6.86 4.80 23.57
N THR A 493 -7.38 5.42 24.62
CA THR A 493 -8.67 5.05 25.22
C THR A 493 -9.50 6.29 25.55
N ASN A 494 -10.82 6.19 25.47
CA ASN A 494 -11.72 7.25 25.96
C ASN A 494 -12.13 7.02 27.42
N LYS A 495 -12.17 5.76 27.86
CA LYS A 495 -12.55 5.33 29.21
C LYS A 495 -11.40 4.55 29.86
N PRO A 496 -10.45 5.21 30.55
CA PRO A 496 -9.35 4.49 31.22
C PRO A 496 -9.83 3.57 32.34
N GLU A 497 -10.95 3.91 33.00
CA GLU A 497 -11.55 3.14 34.09
C GLU A 497 -11.98 1.73 33.66
N SER A 498 -12.44 1.56 32.41
CA SER A 498 -12.93 0.27 31.92
C SER A 498 -11.80 -0.67 31.48
N LEU A 499 -10.54 -0.22 31.50
CA LEU A 499 -9.41 -1.04 31.07
C LEU A 499 -9.01 -2.04 32.17
N ASP A 500 -8.67 -3.25 31.74
CA ASP A 500 -8.13 -4.30 32.61
C ASP A 500 -6.76 -3.90 33.19
N GLU A 501 -6.58 -4.13 34.49
CA GLU A 501 -5.32 -3.85 35.19
C GLU A 501 -4.12 -4.58 34.59
N ALA A 502 -4.32 -5.75 33.99
CA ALA A 502 -3.27 -6.51 33.33
C ALA A 502 -2.68 -5.78 32.12
N LEU A 503 -3.44 -4.90 31.45
CA LEU A 503 -2.94 -4.13 30.31
C LEU A 503 -2.07 -2.94 30.74
N ILE A 504 -2.40 -2.31 31.88
CA ILE A 504 -1.72 -1.10 32.38
C ILE A 504 -0.49 -1.37 33.25
N ARG A 505 -0.11 -2.66 33.44
CA ARG A 505 1.07 -3.02 34.24
C ARG A 505 2.38 -2.49 33.62
N PRO A 506 3.37 -2.12 34.46
CA PRO A 506 4.71 -1.75 34.00
C PRO A 506 5.33 -2.82 33.09
N GLY A 507 5.99 -2.39 32.02
CA GLY A 507 6.47 -3.26 30.93
C GLY A 507 5.53 -3.35 29.73
N ARG A 508 4.23 -3.04 29.91
CA ARG A 508 3.22 -2.92 28.84
C ARG A 508 2.79 -1.47 28.64
N VAL A 509 2.54 -0.77 29.75
CA VAL A 509 2.30 0.67 29.81
C VAL A 509 3.23 1.23 30.88
N ASP A 510 4.17 2.07 30.47
CA ASP A 510 5.14 2.69 31.37
C ASP A 510 4.81 4.16 31.66
N VAL A 511 4.15 4.82 30.71
CA VAL A 511 3.79 6.25 30.82
C VAL A 511 2.31 6.41 30.47
N GLN A 512 1.58 7.10 31.35
CA GLN A 512 0.18 7.44 31.13
C GLN A 512 0.06 8.96 30.97
N VAL A 513 -0.64 9.40 29.92
CA VAL A 513 -0.85 10.83 29.62
C VAL A 513 -2.34 11.09 29.54
N GLY A 514 -2.81 11.99 30.41
CA GLY A 514 -4.21 12.36 30.52
C GLY A 514 -4.57 13.57 29.65
N PHE A 515 -5.34 13.33 28.60
CA PHE A 515 -5.87 14.39 27.74
C PHE A 515 -7.16 14.94 28.34
N LYS A 516 -7.11 16.17 28.84
CA LYS A 516 -8.26 16.88 29.40
C LYS A 516 -8.92 17.79 28.37
N ASN A 517 -10.09 18.32 28.72
CA ASN A 517 -10.73 19.39 27.97
C ASN A 517 -9.87 20.66 28.02
N ALA A 518 -10.10 21.57 27.07
CA ALA A 518 -9.26 22.74 26.87
C ALA A 518 -9.34 23.70 28.07
N THR A 519 -8.18 24.21 28.48
CA THR A 519 -8.08 25.35 29.40
C THR A 519 -8.28 26.68 28.66
N SER A 520 -8.55 27.76 29.39
CA SER A 520 -8.64 29.11 28.83
C SER A 520 -7.37 29.49 28.05
N ALA A 521 -6.19 29.21 28.62
CA ALA A 521 -4.90 29.44 27.97
C ALA A 521 -4.72 28.62 26.69
N GLN A 522 -5.12 27.34 26.71
CA GLN A 522 -5.08 26.47 25.53
C GLN A 522 -6.04 26.94 24.43
N ALA A 523 -7.20 27.48 24.81
CA ALA A 523 -8.18 28.03 23.88
C ALA A 523 -7.66 29.33 23.21
N SER A 524 -7.02 30.23 23.98
CA SER A 524 -6.31 31.38 23.43
C SER A 524 -5.23 30.96 22.44
N GLU A 525 -4.43 29.96 22.81
CA GLU A 525 -3.36 29.47 21.96
C GLU A 525 -3.90 28.84 20.66
N LEU A 526 -4.99 28.06 20.74
CA LEU A 526 -5.68 27.50 19.58
C LEU A 526 -6.18 28.61 18.65
N PHE A 527 -6.81 29.66 19.21
CA PHE A 527 -7.29 30.80 18.45
C PHE A 527 -6.15 31.50 17.72
N TYR A 528 -5.08 31.85 18.44
CA TYR A 528 -3.91 32.51 17.87
C TYR A 528 -3.31 31.69 16.72
N ARG A 529 -3.09 30.39 16.94
CA ARG A 529 -2.49 29.50 15.93
C ARG A 529 -3.33 29.37 14.67
N MET A 530 -4.65 29.31 14.80
CA MET A 530 -5.52 29.09 13.65
C MET A 530 -5.58 30.32 12.72
N TYR A 531 -5.44 31.52 13.27
CA TYR A 531 -5.43 32.77 12.49
C TYR A 531 -4.02 33.25 12.11
N GLU A 532 -2.97 32.83 12.81
CA GLU A 532 -1.56 33.10 12.45
C GLU A 532 -1.17 32.42 11.13
N MET A 533 -1.62 31.17 10.91
CA MET A 533 -1.26 30.37 9.72
C MET A 533 -1.79 30.94 8.39
N SER A 534 -2.79 31.81 8.41
CA SER A 534 -3.32 32.46 7.19
C SER A 534 -2.32 33.43 6.53
N ARG A 535 -1.15 33.67 7.14
CA ARG A 535 -0.14 34.64 6.67
C ARG A 535 1.10 34.05 6.01
N ASN A 536 1.47 32.80 6.29
CA ASN A 536 2.69 32.19 5.74
C ASN A 536 2.36 31.12 4.69
N LYS A 537 2.46 31.46 3.41
CA LYS A 537 2.67 30.45 2.36
C LYS A 537 4.06 29.81 2.57
N PRO A 538 4.24 28.49 2.40
CA PRO A 538 5.56 27.91 2.25
C PRO A 538 6.21 28.48 0.98
N VAL A 539 7.45 28.96 1.10
CA VAL A 539 8.26 29.37 -0.06
C VAL A 539 8.58 28.11 -0.86
N PRO A 540 8.22 28.01 -2.16
CA PRO A 540 8.69 26.92 -2.99
C PRO A 540 10.21 27.04 -3.14
N MET A 541 10.93 26.01 -2.71
CA MET A 541 12.37 25.90 -2.94
C MET A 541 12.62 25.68 -4.44
N SER A 542 12.78 26.76 -5.20
CA SER A 542 13.41 26.68 -6.51
C SER A 542 14.90 26.42 -6.34
N LYS A 543 15.43 25.50 -7.14
CA LYS A 543 16.86 25.20 -7.21
C LYS A 543 17.58 26.43 -7.79
N THR A 544 18.11 27.32 -6.97
CA THR A 544 19.10 28.33 -7.41
C THR A 544 20.04 28.73 -6.27
N LYS A 545 21.30 28.99 -6.66
CA LYS A 545 22.50 29.15 -5.80
C LYS A 545 22.36 30.23 -4.70
N PRO A 546 23.14 30.13 -3.60
CA PRO A 546 23.03 31.03 -2.46
C PRO A 546 23.71 32.39 -2.73
N THR A 547 22.94 33.48 -2.65
CA THR A 547 23.45 34.83 -2.42
C THR A 547 22.86 35.37 -1.12
N ALA A 548 23.72 36.00 -0.30
CA ALA A 548 23.47 36.39 1.09
C ALA A 548 22.29 37.38 1.27
N PRO A 549 21.59 37.36 2.42
CA PRO A 549 20.41 38.19 2.65
C PRO A 549 20.80 39.61 3.12
N LYS A 550 20.16 40.63 2.53
CA LYS A 550 20.07 41.99 3.09
C LYS A 550 18.80 42.10 3.96
N PRO A 551 18.81 42.92 5.03
CA PRO A 551 17.64 43.09 5.88
C PRO A 551 16.65 44.06 5.22
N GLN A 552 15.45 43.59 4.92
CA GLN A 552 14.32 44.45 4.56
C GLN A 552 13.17 44.16 5.52
N ASN A 553 12.97 45.09 6.46
CA ASN A 553 11.69 45.30 7.12
C ASN A 553 10.71 45.80 6.04
N GLY A 554 9.59 45.11 5.82
CA GLY A 554 8.60 45.56 4.85
C GLY A 554 7.42 44.60 4.72
N SER A 555 6.22 45.15 4.86
CA SER A 555 4.88 44.56 4.80
C SER A 555 4.65 43.48 3.73
N ILE A 556 3.88 42.44 4.04
CA ILE A 556 3.49 41.41 3.07
C ILE A 556 1.99 41.08 3.15
N HIS A 557 1.35 41.29 1.98
CA HIS A 557 0.03 40.88 1.48
C HIS A 557 -1.25 41.69 1.76
N SER A 558 -1.74 42.31 0.69
CA SER A 558 -3.10 42.79 0.45
C SER A 558 -4.01 41.63 -0.01
N LEU A 559 -5.21 41.51 0.55
CA LEU A 559 -6.33 40.76 -0.04
C LEU A 559 -7.63 41.57 0.15
N VAL A 560 -8.34 41.73 -0.97
CA VAL A 560 -9.55 42.54 -1.13
C VAL A 560 -10.77 41.71 -0.71
N ASP A 561 -11.63 42.28 0.15
CA ASP A 561 -13.00 41.84 0.39
C ASP A 561 -13.96 42.83 -0.28
N SER A 562 -15.10 42.35 -0.81
CA SER A 562 -16.05 43.08 -1.68
C SER A 562 -16.79 44.27 -1.04
N LYS A 563 -16.31 44.80 0.09
CA LYS A 563 -16.64 46.12 0.64
C LYS A 563 -15.37 46.67 1.27
N GLY A 564 -14.67 47.55 0.55
CA GLY A 564 -13.32 48.03 0.85
C GLY A 564 -13.13 48.59 2.26
N LYS A 565 -12.72 47.74 3.20
CA LYS A 565 -12.10 48.16 4.47
C LYS A 565 -10.96 47.21 4.81
N GLU A 566 -9.74 47.63 4.47
CA GLU A 566 -8.49 46.99 4.88
C GLU A 566 -8.45 46.92 6.42
N THR A 567 -8.48 45.71 6.97
CA THR A 567 -8.15 45.49 8.39
C THR A 567 -6.92 44.61 8.48
N THR A 568 -5.77 45.22 8.23
CA THR A 568 -4.46 44.67 8.60
C THR A 568 -4.39 44.61 10.12
N LEU A 569 -4.86 43.52 10.73
CA LEU A 569 -4.72 43.27 12.17
C LEU A 569 -3.23 43.16 12.51
N SER A 570 -2.75 43.95 13.48
CA SER A 570 -1.38 43.80 13.99
C SER A 570 -1.20 42.42 14.64
N ILE A 571 0.05 41.92 14.70
CA ILE A 571 0.37 40.68 15.44
C ILE A 571 -0.04 40.81 16.91
N ASP A 572 0.13 42.00 17.47
CA ASP A 572 -0.23 42.30 18.85
C ASP A 572 -1.76 42.35 19.03
N ASP A 573 -2.50 42.89 18.05
CA ASP A 573 -3.97 42.86 18.08
C ASP A 573 -4.51 41.42 18.09
N LEU A 574 -3.89 40.53 17.31
CA LEU A 574 -4.30 39.12 17.27
C LEU A 574 -4.04 38.42 18.60
N LYS A 575 -2.93 38.72 19.27
CA LYS A 575 -2.64 38.21 20.61
C LYS A 575 -3.68 38.69 21.61
N THR A 576 -4.03 39.97 21.60
CA THR A 576 -5.07 40.53 22.48
C THR A 576 -6.42 39.85 22.25
N ILE A 577 -6.87 39.74 21.00
CA ILE A 577 -8.13 39.07 20.65
C ILE A 577 -8.11 37.60 21.08
N SER A 578 -6.96 36.92 20.95
CA SER A 578 -6.84 35.52 21.38
C SER A 578 -6.95 35.36 22.90
N GLN A 579 -6.41 36.32 23.67
CA GLN A 579 -6.53 36.33 25.12
C GLN A 579 -7.97 36.59 25.56
N GLU A 580 -8.63 37.58 24.95
CA GLU A 580 -10.05 37.86 25.19
C GLU A 580 -10.93 36.64 24.87
N PHE A 581 -10.68 35.98 23.75
CA PHE A 581 -11.40 34.76 23.37
C PHE A 581 -11.21 33.62 24.39
N GLY A 582 -9.98 33.41 24.87
CA GLY A 582 -9.73 32.38 25.88
C GLY A 582 -10.40 32.69 27.21
N GLN A 583 -10.43 33.96 27.64
CA GLN A 583 -11.10 34.37 28.88
C GLN A 583 -12.62 34.14 28.83
N LEU A 584 -13.22 34.22 27.64
CA LEU A 584 -14.65 33.92 27.45
C LEU A 584 -14.98 32.43 27.60
N ILE A 585 -14.01 31.53 27.40
CA ILE A 585 -14.24 30.09 27.41
C ILE A 585 -14.09 29.54 28.84
N PRO A 586 -15.15 28.91 29.40
CA PRO A 586 -15.07 28.20 30.68
C PRO A 586 -14.04 27.07 30.65
N GLU A 587 -13.22 26.99 31.69
CA GLU A 587 -12.16 25.98 31.80
C GLU A 587 -12.72 24.56 31.86
N GLY A 588 -12.13 23.64 31.08
CA GLY A 588 -12.42 22.21 31.18
C GLY A 588 -13.79 21.78 30.64
N MET A 589 -14.58 22.68 30.06
CA MET A 589 -15.93 22.36 29.58
C MET A 589 -15.96 21.93 28.10
N PHE A 590 -15.05 22.48 27.28
CA PHE A 590 -15.01 22.27 25.84
C PHE A 590 -13.78 21.48 25.41
N SER A 591 -13.96 20.56 24.46
CA SER A 591 -12.81 19.88 23.87
C SER A 591 -12.10 20.79 22.85
N PRO A 592 -10.78 20.63 22.66
CA PRO A 592 -10.05 21.32 21.59
C PRO A 592 -10.69 21.16 20.20
N ALA A 593 -11.25 19.99 19.88
CA ALA A 593 -11.93 19.75 18.61
C ALA A 593 -13.24 20.56 18.45
N GLU A 594 -14.01 20.75 19.53
CA GLU A 594 -15.22 21.59 19.50
C GLU A 594 -14.86 23.05 19.20
N ILE A 595 -13.84 23.58 19.88
CA ILE A 595 -13.34 24.95 19.66
C ILE A 595 -12.79 25.08 18.25
N GLN A 596 -11.99 24.11 17.79
CA GLN A 596 -11.46 24.10 16.43
C GLN A 596 -12.60 24.07 15.40
N GLY A 597 -13.65 23.28 15.62
CA GLY A 597 -14.84 23.23 14.76
C GLY A 597 -15.60 24.56 14.68
N PHE A 598 -15.72 25.27 15.81
CA PHE A 598 -16.30 26.62 15.86
C PHE A 598 -15.49 27.62 15.03
N LEU A 599 -14.18 27.60 15.21
CA LEU A 599 -13.27 28.51 14.52
C LEU A 599 -13.20 28.19 13.01
N LEU A 600 -13.23 26.91 12.61
CA LEU A 600 -13.20 26.48 11.21
C LEU A 600 -14.40 26.98 10.38
N LYS A 601 -15.52 27.33 11.02
CA LYS A 601 -16.65 28.00 10.35
C LYS A 601 -16.37 29.48 10.04
N ARG A 602 -15.37 30.07 10.69
CA ARG A 602 -15.02 31.50 10.65
C ARG A 602 -13.55 31.72 10.28
N LYS A 603 -13.05 30.98 9.29
CA LYS A 603 -11.62 30.97 8.90
C LYS A 603 -11.05 32.35 8.57
N LYS A 604 -11.86 33.25 7.99
CA LYS A 604 -11.38 34.52 7.41
C LYS A 604 -11.44 35.72 8.37
N SER A 605 -12.27 35.68 9.42
CA SER A 605 -12.57 36.86 10.24
C SER A 605 -12.44 36.57 11.75
N PRO A 606 -11.30 36.90 12.39
CA PRO A 606 -11.09 36.62 13.81
C PRO A 606 -11.99 37.47 14.72
N ARG A 607 -12.24 38.75 14.39
CA ARG A 607 -13.14 39.61 15.19
C ARG A 607 -14.57 39.08 15.24
N LYS A 608 -15.09 38.62 14.10
CA LYS A 608 -16.42 37.99 14.04
C LYS A 608 -16.49 36.70 14.86
N ALA A 609 -15.39 35.96 14.95
CA ALA A 609 -15.32 34.78 15.79
C ALA A 609 -15.38 35.11 17.29
N LEU A 610 -14.85 36.26 17.71
CA LEU A 610 -14.98 36.74 19.09
C LEU A 610 -16.41 37.19 19.41
N GLU A 611 -17.04 37.97 18.52
CA GLU A 611 -18.42 38.44 18.70
C GLU A 611 -19.42 37.28 18.79
N ASP A 612 -19.27 36.27 17.92
CA ASP A 612 -20.14 35.10 17.90
C ASP A 612 -19.83 34.07 19.00
N ALA A 613 -18.71 34.22 19.73
CA ALA A 613 -18.25 33.23 20.71
C ALA A 613 -19.23 33.07 21.87
N SER A 614 -19.71 34.18 22.43
CA SER A 614 -20.64 34.19 23.57
C SER A 614 -21.93 33.42 23.26
N GLY A 615 -22.57 33.73 22.12
CA GLY A 615 -23.79 33.05 21.68
C GLY A 615 -23.58 31.56 21.39
N TRP A 616 -22.41 31.18 20.86
CA TRP A 616 -22.08 29.77 20.63
C TRP A 616 -21.86 29.01 21.93
N ILE A 617 -21.17 29.60 22.91
CA ILE A 617 -20.93 29.00 24.23
C ILE A 617 -22.28 28.71 24.89
N GLU A 618 -23.17 29.70 24.99
CA GLU A 618 -24.49 29.53 25.59
C GLU A 618 -25.33 28.45 24.90
N ALA A 619 -25.34 28.43 23.57
CA ALA A 619 -26.07 27.42 22.81
C ALA A 619 -25.53 26.00 23.05
N THR A 620 -24.20 25.86 23.13
CA THR A 620 -23.56 24.55 23.31
C THR A 620 -23.68 24.05 24.74
N VAL A 621 -23.63 24.94 25.73
CA VAL A 621 -23.91 24.64 27.14
C VAL A 621 -25.34 24.11 27.29
N LYS A 622 -26.34 24.82 26.75
CA LYS A 622 -27.74 24.39 26.75
C LYS A 622 -27.93 23.02 26.08
N GLN A 623 -27.24 22.76 24.97
CA GLN A 623 -27.28 21.45 24.32
C GLN A 623 -26.67 20.33 25.18
N LYS A 624 -25.55 20.58 25.87
CA LYS A 624 -24.92 19.60 26.76
C LYS A 624 -25.83 19.29 27.97
N GLU A 625 -26.48 20.30 28.55
CA GLU A 625 -27.46 20.12 29.62
C GLU A 625 -28.71 19.35 29.19
N LEU A 626 -29.19 19.58 27.95
CA LEU A 626 -30.31 18.82 27.39
C LEU A 626 -29.92 17.36 27.14
N LYS A 627 -28.73 17.11 26.58
CA LYS A 627 -28.23 15.75 26.35
C LYS A 627 -27.97 15.00 27.66
N SER A 628 -27.44 15.65 28.69
CA SER A 628 -27.27 15.01 30.00
C SER A 628 -28.61 14.60 30.60
N LYS A 629 -29.65 15.43 30.46
CA LYS A 629 -31.02 15.11 30.91
C LYS A 629 -31.68 13.97 30.13
N VAL A 630 -31.39 13.83 28.84
CA VAL A 630 -31.94 12.72 28.03
C VAL A 630 -31.29 11.38 28.40
N VAL A 631 -30.00 11.36 28.75
CA VAL A 631 -29.31 10.13 29.19
C VAL A 631 -29.74 9.68 30.59
N THR A 632 -30.27 10.57 31.44
CA THR A 632 -30.75 10.19 32.79
C THR A 632 -32.20 9.71 32.82
N VAL A 633 -32.92 9.76 31.70
CA VAL A 633 -34.37 9.44 31.61
C VAL A 633 -34.62 8.25 30.67
N GLN A 634 -33.57 7.62 30.14
CA GLN A 634 -33.68 6.37 29.38
C GLN A 634 -33.31 5.18 30.25
#